data_AF-A0AAE0FLA0-F1
#
_entry.id   AF-A0AAE0FLA0-F1
#
_cell.length_a   1.000
_cell.length_b   1.000
_cell.length_c   1.000
_cell.angle_alpha   90.00
_cell.angle_beta   90.00
_cell.angle_gamma   90.00
#
_symmetry.space_group_name_H-M   'P 1'
#
loop_
_entity.id
_entity.type
_entity.pdbx_description
1 polymer ?
#
loop_
_entity_poly.entity_id
_entity_poly.type
_entity_poly.pdbx_seq_one_letter_code
_entity_poly.pdbx_strand_id
1 'polypeptide(L)'
;MVSVLTTFEEVCYAEDAKGPNKEQRRMTYSDIRMVWSQLFQETLGPLPKTIHNDCCAQFAVTRDRIWLRSKSFYARCYDWLLSASLPPERSGRVFEQLWRLIFSAGTLQVKDTSLMLPC
;
A
#
# COMPACT_ATOMS: atom_id res chain seq x y z
N MET A 1 27.79 3.32 1.24
CA MET A 1 26.82 3.19 2.34
C MET A 1 25.76 4.25 2.12
N VAL A 2 24.54 3.87 1.73
CA VAL A 2 23.42 4.82 1.65
C VAL A 2 22.56 4.52 2.88
N SER A 3 22.75 5.33 3.92
CA SER A 3 21.91 5.29 5.11
C SER A 3 20.56 5.89 4.77
N VAL A 4 19.52 5.07 4.72
CA VAL A 4 18.13 5.54 4.66
C VAL A 4 17.59 5.47 6.08
N LEU A 5 17.63 6.60 6.78
CA LEU A 5 16.93 6.77 8.04
C LEU A 5 15.46 7.07 7.71
N THR A 6 14.63 6.04 7.72
CA THR A 6 13.18 6.17 7.64
C THR A 6 12.71 6.79 8.96
N THR A 7 12.29 8.06 8.95
CA THR A 7 11.50 8.61 10.05
C THR A 7 10.14 7.93 10.02
N PHE A 8 9.97 6.94 10.91
CA PHE A 8 8.72 6.25 11.19
C PHE A 8 7.73 7.25 11.80
N GLU A 9 6.70 7.64 11.05
CA GLU A 9 5.43 8.07 11.64
C GLU A 9 4.48 6.87 11.59
N GLU A 10 4.08 6.37 12.76
CA GLU A 10 3.02 5.38 12.86
C GLU A 10 1.70 5.96 12.35
N VAL A 11 1.33 5.66 11.11
CA VAL A 11 0.01 6.02 10.61
C VAL A 11 -1.00 4.93 10.98
N CYS A 12 -1.75 5.22 12.05
CA CYS A 12 -2.95 4.50 12.45
C CYS A 12 -4.17 4.91 11.60
N TYR A 13 -5.08 3.96 11.45
CA TYR A 13 -6.42 3.97 10.83
C TYR A 13 -7.05 5.32 10.45
N ALA A 14 -7.69 5.33 9.27
CA ALA A 14 -8.34 6.48 8.64
C ALA A 14 -9.47 7.16 9.45
N GLU A 15 -9.96 6.56 10.54
CA GLU A 15 -10.99 7.19 11.39
C GLU A 15 -10.42 8.32 12.26
N ASP A 16 -9.13 8.25 12.62
CA ASP A 16 -8.50 9.13 13.63
C ASP A 16 -7.55 10.18 13.06
N ALA A 17 -7.55 10.41 11.74
CA ALA A 17 -6.67 11.39 11.10
C ALA A 17 -6.78 12.78 11.77
N LYS A 18 -5.81 13.13 12.63
CA LYS A 18 -5.58 14.48 13.17
C LYS A 18 -4.34 15.06 12.49
N GLY A 19 -4.39 16.34 12.15
CA GLY A 19 -3.29 17.08 11.50
C GLY A 19 -3.73 17.85 10.24
N PRO A 20 -2.89 18.78 9.76
CA PRO A 20 -3.28 19.83 8.81
C PRO A 20 -3.71 19.31 7.42
N ASN A 21 -3.39 18.06 7.09
CA ASN A 21 -3.72 17.44 5.81
C ASN A 21 -4.79 16.32 5.94
N LYS A 22 -5.80 16.52 6.80
CA LYS A 22 -6.80 15.49 7.15
C LYS A 22 -7.67 15.08 5.96
N GLU A 23 -8.17 16.05 5.20
CA GLU A 23 -9.13 15.81 4.11
C GLU A 23 -8.49 14.99 2.98
N GLN A 24 -7.26 15.34 2.60
CA GLN A 24 -6.53 14.60 1.58
C GLN A 24 -6.20 13.17 2.02
N ARG A 25 -5.82 12.96 3.29
CA ARG A 25 -5.57 11.63 3.85
C ARG A 25 -6.83 10.77 3.90
N ARG A 26 -7.97 11.34 4.30
CA ARG A 26 -9.28 10.67 4.30
C ARG A 26 -9.68 10.25 2.89
N MET A 27 -9.47 11.15 1.93
CA MET A 27 -9.76 10.95 0.52
C MET A 27 -8.89 9.84 -0.10
N THR A 28 -7.61 9.76 0.28
CA THR A 28 -6.71 8.67 -0.15
C THR A 28 -7.17 7.29 0.35
N TYR A 29 -7.70 7.19 1.58
CA TYR A 29 -8.13 5.89 2.13
C TYR A 29 -9.36 5.32 1.40
N SER A 30 -10.36 6.18 1.10
CA SER A 30 -11.53 5.73 0.32
C SER A 30 -11.12 5.25 -1.07
N ASP A 31 -10.16 5.95 -1.70
CA ASP A 31 -9.65 5.57 -3.01
C ASP A 31 -8.91 4.22 -2.92
N ILE A 32 -8.02 4.03 -1.94
CA ILE A 32 -7.33 2.74 -1.71
C ILE A 32 -8.32 1.60 -1.50
N ARG A 33 -9.36 1.80 -0.68
CA ARG A 33 -10.38 0.77 -0.42
C ARG A 33 -11.14 0.39 -1.70
N MET A 34 -11.54 1.38 -2.48
CA MET A 34 -12.21 1.17 -3.76
C MET A 34 -11.31 0.38 -4.72
N VAL A 35 -10.07 0.82 -4.91
CA VAL A 35 -9.14 0.18 -5.85
C VAL A 35 -8.76 -1.23 -5.39
N TRP A 36 -8.53 -1.44 -4.10
CA TRP A 36 -8.26 -2.77 -3.54
C TRP A 36 -9.40 -3.73 -3.79
N SER A 37 -10.64 -3.28 -3.56
CA SER A 37 -11.83 -4.09 -3.79
C SER A 37 -11.96 -4.50 -5.26
N GLN A 38 -11.67 -3.57 -6.18
CA GLN A 38 -11.74 -3.82 -7.63
C GLN A 38 -10.65 -4.76 -8.15
N LEU A 39 -9.40 -4.61 -7.69
CA LEU A 39 -8.25 -5.28 -8.32
C LEU A 39 -7.76 -6.51 -7.55
N PHE A 40 -7.84 -6.48 -6.22
CA PHE A 40 -7.06 -7.36 -5.37
C PHE A 40 -7.89 -8.21 -4.43
N GLN A 41 -9.10 -7.80 -4.05
CA GLN A 41 -9.88 -8.51 -3.04
C GLN A 41 -10.15 -9.98 -3.37
N GLU A 42 -10.41 -10.30 -4.64
CA GLU A 42 -10.62 -11.68 -5.09
C GLU A 42 -9.36 -12.54 -5.05
N THR A 43 -8.18 -11.92 -5.22
CA THR A 43 -6.90 -12.64 -5.39
C THR A 43 -6.01 -12.61 -4.16
N LEU A 44 -6.06 -11.54 -3.37
CA LEU A 44 -5.22 -11.27 -2.21
C LEU A 44 -6.03 -11.20 -0.89
N GLY A 45 -7.36 -11.30 -0.97
CA GLY A 45 -8.23 -11.27 0.20
C GLY A 45 -8.60 -9.85 0.67
N PRO A 46 -9.24 -9.72 1.84
CA PRO A 46 -9.73 -8.44 2.33
C PRO A 46 -8.59 -7.45 2.56
N LEU A 47 -8.89 -6.15 2.40
CA LEU A 47 -7.94 -5.09 2.69
C LEU A 47 -7.49 -5.19 4.16
N PRO A 48 -6.17 -5.15 4.45
CA PRO A 48 -5.68 -5.13 5.82
C PRO A 48 -6.29 -3.97 6.60
N LYS A 49 -6.56 -4.23 7.88
CA LYS A 49 -7.19 -3.23 8.75
C LYS A 49 -6.27 -1.99 8.87
N THR A 50 -4.97 -2.17 9.12
CA THR A 50 -4.00 -1.07 9.23
C THR A 50 -3.30 -0.83 7.89
N ILE A 51 -3.24 0.43 7.44
CA ILE A 51 -2.48 0.85 6.25
C ILE A 51 -1.58 2.01 6.65
N HIS A 52 -0.27 1.84 6.47
CA HIS A 52 0.71 2.88 6.72
C HIS A 52 0.79 3.82 5.52
N ASN A 53 0.68 5.13 5.77
CA ASN A 53 0.74 6.17 4.74
C ASN A 53 1.99 7.02 4.87
N ASP A 54 3.08 6.54 4.30
CA ASP A 54 4.28 7.35 4.13
C ASP A 54 4.11 8.21 2.88
N CYS A 55 4.71 9.40 2.85
CA CYS A 55 4.53 10.32 1.74
C CYS A 55 5.29 9.93 0.44
N CYS A 56 5.85 8.72 0.38
CA CYS A 56 6.75 8.26 -0.67
C CYS A 56 6.48 6.81 -1.10
N ALA A 57 6.72 6.51 -2.39
CA ALA A 57 6.58 5.18 -3.00
C ALA A 57 7.74 4.21 -2.71
N GLN A 58 8.57 4.46 -1.70
CA GLN A 58 9.76 3.65 -1.42
C GLN A 58 9.39 2.43 -0.57
N PHE A 59 9.81 1.24 -1.01
CA PHE A 59 9.68 -0.02 -0.27
C PHE A 59 10.77 -1.01 -0.72
N ALA A 60 11.12 -1.96 0.14
CA ALA A 60 12.05 -3.04 -0.19
C ALA A 60 11.27 -4.32 -0.51
N VAL A 61 11.65 -5.01 -1.59
CA VAL A 61 11.03 -6.27 -2.01
C VAL A 61 12.09 -7.20 -2.60
N THR A 62 11.97 -8.50 -2.35
CA THR A 62 12.87 -9.50 -2.94
C THR A 62 12.42 -9.89 -4.34
N ARG A 63 13.35 -10.41 -5.15
CA ARG A 63 13.02 -10.95 -6.47
C ARG A 63 11.91 -12.01 -6.37
N ASP A 64 12.04 -12.96 -5.45
CA ASP A 64 11.08 -14.06 -5.31
C ASP A 64 9.67 -13.55 -4.99
N ARG A 65 9.55 -12.49 -4.17
CA ARG A 65 8.26 -11.86 -3.85
C ARG A 65 7.59 -11.21 -5.06
N ILE A 66 8.37 -10.65 -6.00
CA ILE A 66 7.83 -10.13 -7.26
C ILE A 66 7.31 -11.29 -8.13
N TRP A 67 8.07 -12.38 -8.19
CA TRP A 67 7.77 -13.52 -9.07
C TRP A 67 6.62 -14.40 -8.59
N LEU A 68 6.20 -14.28 -7.32
CA LEU A 68 4.96 -14.91 -6.83
C LEU A 68 3.70 -14.48 -7.58
N ARG A 69 3.76 -13.35 -8.30
CA ARG A 69 2.64 -12.81 -9.06
C ARG A 69 2.91 -12.99 -10.55
N SER A 70 1.89 -13.44 -11.27
CA SER A 70 1.98 -13.62 -12.71
C SER A 70 2.20 -12.28 -13.42
N LYS A 71 2.78 -12.32 -14.62
CA LYS A 71 2.86 -11.12 -15.48
C LYS A 71 1.49 -10.50 -15.74
N SER A 72 0.43 -11.32 -15.87
CA SER A 72 -0.95 -10.84 -16.06
C SER A 72 -1.49 -10.06 -14.86
N PHE A 73 -1.04 -10.35 -13.64
CA PHE A 73 -1.38 -9.54 -12.46
C PHE A 73 -0.92 -8.10 -12.64
N TYR A 74 0.34 -7.91 -13.05
CA TYR A 74 0.92 -6.57 -13.30
C TYR A 74 0.29 -5.88 -14.51
N ALA A 75 -0.02 -6.63 -15.57
CA ALA A 75 -0.73 -6.09 -16.73
C ALA A 75 -2.09 -5.51 -16.32
N ARG A 76 -2.90 -6.23 -15.53
CA ARG A 76 -4.18 -5.71 -15.02
C ARG A 76 -4.03 -4.43 -14.20
N CYS A 77 -2.97 -4.33 -13.40
CA CYS A 77 -2.68 -3.11 -12.64
C CYS A 77 -2.39 -1.93 -13.57
N TYR A 78 -1.59 -2.18 -14.61
CA TYR A 78 -1.23 -1.18 -15.60
C TYR A 78 -2.44 -0.75 -16.46
N ASP A 79 -3.23 -1.71 -16.93
CA ASP A 79 -4.46 -1.44 -17.69
C ASP A 79 -5.43 -0.61 -16.86
N TRP A 80 -5.59 -0.93 -15.57
CA TRP A 80 -6.41 -0.13 -14.67
C TRP A 80 -5.88 1.29 -14.53
N LEU A 81 -4.56 1.49 -14.39
CA LEU A 81 -3.97 2.84 -14.30
C LEU A 81 -4.24 3.67 -15.57
N LEU A 82 -4.25 3.04 -16.74
CA LEU A 82 -4.55 3.70 -18.01
C LEU A 82 -6.04 4.03 -18.19
N SER A 83 -6.93 3.20 -17.66
CA SER A 83 -8.38 3.36 -17.78
C SER A 83 -9.06 3.96 -16.54
N ALA A 84 -8.29 4.32 -15.51
CA ALA A 84 -8.84 4.77 -14.23
C ALA A 84 -9.63 6.08 -14.39
N SER A 85 -10.80 6.14 -13.76
CA SER A 85 -11.60 7.37 -13.64
C SER A 85 -11.00 8.36 -12.61
N LEU A 86 -9.99 7.93 -11.87
CA LEU A 86 -9.27 8.76 -10.91
C LEU A 86 -8.26 9.66 -11.65
N PRO A 87 -8.09 10.94 -11.24
CA PRO A 87 -7.03 11.79 -11.74
C PRO A 87 -5.64 11.11 -11.61
N PRO A 88 -4.73 11.29 -12.58
CA PRO A 88 -3.41 10.63 -12.58
C PRO A 88 -2.62 10.83 -11.28
N GLU A 89 -2.73 12.01 -10.67
CA GLU A 89 -2.03 12.35 -9.42
C GLU A 89 -2.59 11.56 -8.22
N ARG A 90 -3.87 11.18 -8.27
CA ARG A 90 -4.54 10.41 -7.22
C ARG A 90 -4.37 8.92 -7.44
N SER A 91 -4.55 8.43 -8.67
CA SER A 91 -4.32 7.02 -9.00
C SER A 91 -2.86 6.60 -8.75
N GLY A 92 -1.91 7.48 -9.08
CA GLY A 92 -0.50 7.31 -8.75
C GLY A 92 -0.28 7.12 -7.24
N ARG A 93 -0.72 8.07 -6.41
CA ARG A 93 -0.61 8.00 -4.94
C ARG A 93 -1.26 6.78 -4.33
N VAL A 94 -2.40 6.35 -4.86
CA VAL A 94 -3.06 5.11 -4.43
C VAL A 94 -2.15 3.91 -4.71
N PHE A 95 -1.48 3.86 -5.85
CA PHE A 95 -0.53 2.80 -6.17
C PHE A 95 0.74 2.82 -5.32
N GLU A 96 1.27 4.00 -4.94
CA GLU A 96 2.39 4.12 -3.99
C GLU A 96 2.12 3.33 -2.70
N GLN A 97 0.87 3.40 -2.25
CA GLN A 97 0.38 2.73 -1.05
C GLN A 97 0.05 1.25 -1.29
N LEU A 98 -0.58 0.93 -2.41
CA LEU A 98 -0.98 -0.43 -2.75
C LEU A 98 0.23 -1.35 -2.96
N TRP A 99 1.33 -0.88 -3.53
CA TRP A 99 2.51 -1.75 -3.77
C TRP A 99 3.00 -2.42 -2.49
N ARG A 100 3.06 -1.68 -1.38
CA ARG A 100 3.44 -2.23 -0.08
C ARG A 100 2.48 -3.32 0.38
N LEU A 101 1.17 -3.10 0.22
CA LEU A 101 0.14 -4.08 0.58
C LEU A 101 0.19 -5.33 -0.31
N ILE A 102 0.35 -5.14 -1.62
CA ILE A 102 0.51 -6.21 -2.59
C ILE A 102 1.71 -7.07 -2.17
N PHE A 103 2.88 -6.50 -1.96
CA PHE A 103 4.06 -7.30 -1.61
C PHE A 103 4.05 -7.86 -0.18
N SER A 104 3.25 -7.30 0.72
CA SER A 104 3.04 -7.82 2.08
C SER A 104 2.00 -8.94 2.14
N ALA A 105 1.04 -8.96 1.22
CA ALA A 105 0.05 -10.01 1.09
C ALA A 105 0.74 -11.34 0.75
N GLY A 106 0.70 -12.29 1.70
CA GLY A 106 1.41 -13.57 1.66
C GLY A 106 2.67 -13.66 2.53
N THR A 107 3.07 -12.57 3.22
CA THR A 107 4.11 -12.60 4.28
C THR A 107 3.51 -12.52 5.68
N LEU A 108 2.29 -12.00 5.81
CA LEU A 108 1.61 -11.79 7.09
C LEU A 108 1.04 -13.10 7.67
N GLN A 109 1.91 -14.06 7.94
CA GLN A 109 1.81 -14.91 9.13
C GLN A 109 2.74 -14.26 10.17
N VAL A 110 2.35 -13.13 10.74
CA VAL A 110 3.09 -12.55 11.87
C VAL A 110 2.79 -13.41 13.09
N LYS A 111 3.55 -14.49 13.27
CA LYS A 111 3.72 -15.13 14.57
C LYS A 111 4.85 -14.52 15.40
N ASP A 112 5.62 -13.58 14.84
CA ASP A 112 6.67 -12.90 15.58
C ASP A 112 6.47 -11.39 15.57
N THR A 113 5.80 -10.92 16.61
CA THR A 113 5.89 -9.55 17.15
C THR A 113 7.28 -9.30 17.76
N SER A 114 8.35 -9.82 17.15
CA SER A 114 9.74 -9.69 17.61
C SER A 114 10.62 -8.90 16.62
N LEU A 115 10.09 -8.58 15.42
CA LEU A 115 10.74 -7.67 14.47
C LEU A 115 10.17 -6.24 14.50
N MET A 116 9.30 -5.93 15.47
CA MET A 116 9.27 -4.57 15.99
C MET A 116 10.62 -4.34 16.66
N LEU A 117 11.53 -3.68 15.94
CA LEU A 117 12.73 -3.13 16.57
C LEU A 117 12.24 -2.25 17.71
N PRO A 118 12.68 -2.49 18.97
CA PRO A 118 12.52 -1.47 19.99
C PRO A 118 13.25 -0.21 19.52
N CYS A 119 12.68 0.95 19.85
CA CYS A 119 13.30 2.25 19.62
C CYS A 119 14.75 2.29 20.12
#